data_AF-A0AAU0N120-F1
#
_entry.id   AF-A0AAU0N120-F1
#
_cell.length_a   1.000
_cell.length_b   1.000
_cell.length_c   1.000
_cell.angle_alpha   90.00
_cell.angle_beta   90.00
_cell.angle_gamma   90.00
#
_symmetry.space_group_name_H-M   'P 1'
#
loop_
_entity.id
_entity.type
_entity.pdbx_description
1 polymer ?
#
loop_
_entity_poly.entity_id
_entity_poly.type
_entity_poly.pdbx_seq_one_letter_code
_entity_poly.pdbx_strand_id
1 'polypeptide(L)' 'MSELAGMTINERLFNVGLIKQFDAAILARDEREAVAILLRAELSIEQAQNTVAAIFSDPGIYGYA' A
#
# COMPACT_ATOMS: atom_id res chain seq x y z
N MET A 1 -10.08 19.67 3.09
CA MET A 1 -10.12 18.27 3.56
C MET A 1 -9.74 17.42 2.36
N SER A 2 -8.70 16.59 2.44
CA SER A 2 -8.38 15.74 1.28
C SER A 2 -9.52 14.75 1.08
N GLU A 3 -9.88 14.48 -0.17
CA GLU A 3 -10.96 13.55 -0.54
C GLU A 3 -10.69 12.09 -0.10
N LEU A 4 -9.49 11.82 0.42
CA LEU A 4 -9.04 10.52 0.88
C LEU A 4 -9.26 10.28 2.39
N ALA A 5 -9.64 11.31 3.16
CA ALA A 5 -9.87 11.16 4.61
C ALA A 5 -11.04 10.19 4.88
N GLY A 6 -10.78 9.11 5.64
CA GLY A 6 -11.78 8.08 5.97
C GLY A 6 -11.74 6.84 5.06
N MET A 7 -10.98 6.86 3.96
CA MET A 7 -10.76 5.68 3.13
C MET A 7 -9.70 4.73 3.73
N THR A 8 -9.95 3.43 3.60
CA THR A 8 -8.94 2.38 3.78
C THR A 8 -7.82 2.51 2.73
N ILE A 9 -6.69 1.85 2.97
CA ILE A 9 -5.54 1.89 2.04
C ILE A 9 -5.92 1.35 0.66
N ASN A 10 -6.68 0.25 0.60
CA ASN A 10 -7.13 -0.33 -0.68
C ASN A 10 -8.07 0.61 -1.44
N GLU A 11 -9.00 1.28 -0.75
CA GLU A 11 -9.89 2.27 -1.37
C GLU A 11 -9.09 3.46 -1.91
N ARG A 12 -8.08 3.94 -1.17
CA ARG A 12 -7.16 4.99 -1.66
C ARG A 12 -6.43 4.54 -2.92
N LEU A 13 -5.78 3.38 -2.87
CA LEU A 13 -5.04 2.80 -3.99
C LEU A 13 -5.92 2.58 -5.22
N PHE A 14 -7.18 2.18 -5.01
CA PHE A 14 -8.17 2.05 -6.08
C PHE A 14 -8.52 3.41 -6.68
N ASN A 15 -8.82 4.41 -5.84
CA ASN A 15 -9.19 5.76 -6.27
C ASN A 15 -8.08 6.43 -7.08
N VAL A 16 -6.81 6.23 -6.72
CA VAL A 16 -5.66 6.77 -7.47
C VAL A 16 -5.13 5.84 -8.58
N GLY A 17 -5.79 4.71 -8.83
CA GLY A 17 -5.43 3.77 -9.90
C GLY A 17 -4.10 3.02 -9.71
N LEU A 18 -3.61 2.92 -8.48
CA LEU A 18 -2.31 2.30 -8.15
C LEU A 18 -2.42 0.86 -7.61
N ILE A 19 -3.64 0.33 -7.38
CA ILE A 19 -3.84 -0.98 -6.73
C ILE A 19 -3.04 -2.11 -7.40
N LYS A 20 -3.07 -2.22 -8.73
CA LYS A 20 -2.34 -3.26 -9.47
C LYS A 20 -0.83 -3.11 -9.40
N GLN A 21 -0.33 -1.87 -9.33
CA GLN A 21 1.11 -1.60 -9.19
C GLN A 21 1.57 -1.98 -7.79
N PHE A 22 0.75 -1.67 -6.77
CA PHE A 22 1.03 -2.04 -5.39
C PHE A 22 1.08 -3.57 -5.23
N ASP A 23 0.08 -4.29 -5.76
CA ASP A 23 0.05 -5.75 -5.72
C ASP A 23 1.29 -6.36 -6.39
N ALA A 24 1.68 -5.84 -7.56
CA ALA A 24 2.88 -6.30 -8.26
C ALA A 24 4.16 -6.05 -7.44
N ALA A 25 4.28 -4.90 -6.77
CA ALA A 25 5.42 -4.60 -5.91
C ALA A 25 5.50 -5.52 -4.69
N ILE A 26 4.37 -5.81 -4.04
CA ILE A 26 4.29 -6.75 -2.92
C ILE A 26 4.67 -8.16 -3.36
N LEU A 27 4.12 -8.65 -4.48
CA LEU A 27 4.43 -9.98 -5.02
C LEU A 27 5.90 -10.11 -5.45
N ALA A 28 6.50 -9.04 -5.98
CA ALA A 28 7.92 -8.98 -6.31
C ALA A 28 8.83 -8.80 -5.09
N ARG A 29 8.27 -8.61 -3.89
CA ARG A 29 8.99 -8.24 -2.66
C ARG A 29 9.83 -6.95 -2.81
N ASP A 30 9.38 -6.02 -3.64
CA ASP A 30 10.01 -4.71 -3.78
C ASP A 30 9.44 -3.72 -2.76
N GLU A 31 10.00 -3.76 -1.56
CA GLU A 31 9.61 -2.89 -0.44
C GLU A 31 9.68 -1.40 -0.81
N ARG A 32 10.70 -1.01 -1.56
CA ARG A 32 10.93 0.40 -1.89
C ARG A 32 9.83 0.91 -2.81
N GLU A 33 9.48 0.13 -3.82
CA GLU A 33 8.40 0.48 -4.74
C GLU A 33 7.04 0.46 -4.02
N ALA A 34 6.78 -0.55 -3.19
CA ALA A 34 5.53 -0.63 -2.41
C ALA A 34 5.34 0.61 -1.49
N VAL A 35 6.40 1.04 -0.79
CA VAL A 35 6.37 2.27 0.02
C VAL A 35 6.18 3.51 -0.85
N ALA A 36 6.88 3.62 -1.98
CA ALA A 36 6.75 4.75 -2.89
C ALA A 36 5.32 4.89 -3.46
N ILE A 37 4.66 3.77 -3.75
CA ILE A 37 3.26 3.74 -4.20
C ILE A 37 2.32 4.24 -3.10
N LEU A 38 2.52 3.82 -1.84
CA LEU A 38 1.70 4.28 -0.72
C LEU A 38 1.87 5.78 -0.44
N LEU A 39 3.08 6.33 -0.61
CA LEU A 39 3.31 7.78 -0.53
C LEU A 39 2.54 8.54 -1.63
N ARG A 40 2.48 7.99 -2.84
CA ARG A 40 1.67 8.56 -3.95
C ARG A 40 0.17 8.46 -3.68
N ALA A 41 -0.26 7.53 -2.83
CA ALA A 41 -1.63 7.41 -2.32
C ALA A 41 -1.88 8.27 -1.05
N GLU A 42 -1.02 9.26 -0.80
CA GLU A 42 -1.11 10.22 0.31
C GLU A 42 -1.05 9.58 1.72
N LEU A 43 -0.37 8.45 1.87
CA LEU A 43 0.03 7.97 3.20
C LEU A 43 1.26 8.74 3.68
N SER A 44 1.39 8.88 5.01
CA SER A 44 2.66 9.32 5.57
C SER A 44 3.74 8.25 5.36
N ILE A 45 5.01 8.65 5.41
CA ILE A 45 6.13 7.71 5.30
C ILE A 45 6.07 6.60 6.36
N GLU A 46 5.73 6.96 7.59
CA GLU A 46 5.58 6.00 8.69
C GLU A 46 4.44 5.02 8.44
N GLN A 47 3.27 5.51 7.99
CA GLN A 47 2.14 4.64 7.65
C GLN A 47 2.48 3.69 6.50
N ALA A 48 3.16 4.19 5.47
CA ALA A 48 3.57 3.40 4.32
C ALA A 48 4.55 2.28 4.73
N GLN A 49 5.60 2.63 5.48
CA GLN A 49 6.59 1.66 5.97
C GLN A 49 5.95 0.61 6.87
N ASN A 50 5.15 1.03 7.85
CA ASN A 50 4.48 0.11 8.77
C ASN A 50 3.51 -0.84 8.05
N THR A 51 2.80 -0.34 7.02
CA THR A 51 1.88 -1.16 6.22
C THR A 51 2.63 -2.23 5.45
N VAL A 52 3.70 -1.86 4.73
CA VAL A 52 4.49 -2.81 3.94
C VAL A 52 5.17 -3.84 4.85
N ALA A 53 5.72 -3.40 5.98
CA ALA A 53 6.31 -4.29 6.98
C ALA A 53 5.28 -5.29 7.53
N ALA A 54 4.05 -4.84 7.83
CA ALA A 54 2.98 -5.71 8.29
C ALA A 54 2.60 -6.76 7.24
N ILE A 55 2.47 -6.37 5.97
CA ILE A 55 2.17 -7.29 4.86
C ILE A 55 3.28 -8.33 4.72
N PHE A 56 4.55 -7.93 4.75
CA PHE A 56 5.66 -8.88 4.64
C PHE A 56 5.85 -9.79 5.86
N SER A 57 5.38 -9.36 7.03
CA SER A 57 5.38 -10.20 8.23
C SER A 57 4.40 -11.37 8.14
N ASP A 58 3.24 -11.15 7.50
CA ASP A 58 2.22 -12.18 7.27
C ASP A 58 1.44 -11.92 5.98
N PRO A 59 1.98 -12.29 4.80
CA PRO A 59 1.35 -12.01 3.51
C PRO A 59 -0.02 -12.69 3.34
N GLY A 60 -0.26 -13.81 4.05
CA GLY A 60 -1.49 -14.59 3.93
C GLY A 60 -2.71 -13.86 4.47
N ILE A 61 -2.57 -13.11 5.56
CA ILE A 61 -3.65 -12.27 6.11
C ILE A 61 -4.14 -11.23 5.10
N TYR A 62 -3.23 -10.76 4.23
CA TYR A 62 -3.51 -9.72 3.24
C TYR A 62 -3.79 -10.29 1.83
N GLY A 63 -3.80 -11.62 1.66
CA GLY A 63 -4.12 -12.26 0.39
C GLY A 63 -2.97 -12.34 -0.62
N TYR A 64 -1.72 -12.22 -0.17
CA TYR A 64 -0.50 -12.29 -1.00
C TYR A 64 0.29 -13.60 -0.84
N ALA A 65 -0.32 -14.66 -0.29
CA ALA A 65 0.29 -15.98 -0.11
C ALA A 65 0.16 -16.88 -1.35
#